data_AF-A0A838E597-F1
#
_entry.id   AF-A0A838E597-F1
#
_cell.length_a   1.000
_cell.length_b   1.000
_cell.length_c   1.000
_cell.angle_alpha   90.00
_cell.angle_beta   90.00
_cell.angle_gamma   90.00
#
_symmetry.space_group_name_H-M   'P 1'
#
loop_
_entity.id
_entity.type
_entity.pdbx_description
1 polymer ?
#
loop_
_entity_poly.entity_id
_entity_poly.type
_entity_poly.pdbx_seq_one_letter_code
_entity_poly.pdbx_strand_id
1 'polypeptide(L)'
;MSEEGLDDGFHDALGSLDFAMIQHDRRGVLQYARRPNRFLTEWVHDYGDEALFTWEFDLGEFISEAGWQIGAAEHSFQILYPQFDVRLRRDIDAVAAEIQRLEHRLANLDLTDPAL
;
A
#
# COMPACT_ATOMS: atom_id res chain seq x y z
N MET A 1 -34.94 11.67 -1.30
CA MET A 1 -33.74 11.26 -2.07
C MET A 1 -32.60 11.34 -1.07
N SER A 2 -32.38 10.23 -0.35
CA SER A 2 -31.42 10.15 0.75
C SER A 2 -30.13 9.55 0.20
N GLU A 3 -29.12 10.40 0.03
CA GLU A 3 -27.71 10.00 -0.13
C GLU A 3 -27.18 9.52 1.23
N GLU A 4 -27.66 8.36 1.68
CA GLU A 4 -26.92 7.51 2.64
C GLU A 4 -26.38 6.36 1.81
N GLY A 5 -25.26 6.62 1.14
CA GLY A 5 -24.47 5.56 0.51
C GLY A 5 -23.90 4.71 1.62
N LEU A 6 -24.57 3.58 1.91
CA LEU A 6 -24.08 2.38 2.59
C LEU A 6 -22.73 2.56 3.30
N ASP A 7 -22.79 3.01 4.54
CA ASP A 7 -21.77 2.72 5.55
C ASP A 7 -21.83 1.20 5.82
N ASP A 8 -21.19 0.41 4.96
CA ASP A 8 -21.31 -1.05 4.94
C ASP A 8 -20.23 -1.75 5.78
N GLY A 9 -19.63 -1.03 6.72
CA GLY A 9 -18.65 -1.52 7.67
C GLY A 9 -17.26 -1.81 7.07
N PHE A 10 -17.09 -1.76 5.74
CA PHE A 10 -15.78 -1.97 5.11
C PHE A 10 -14.79 -0.85 5.49
N HIS A 11 -15.25 0.41 5.54
CA HIS A 11 -14.42 1.55 5.93
C HIS A 11 -14.00 1.48 7.41
N ASP A 12 -14.93 1.11 8.29
CA ASP A 12 -14.61 0.86 9.71
C ASP A 12 -13.63 -0.30 9.86
N ALA A 13 -13.80 -1.36 9.07
CA ALA A 13 -12.91 -2.52 9.08
C ALA A 13 -11.51 -2.18 8.56
N LEU A 14 -11.38 -1.32 7.55
CA LEU A 14 -10.09 -0.75 7.13
C LEU A 14 -9.44 0.02 8.29
N GLY A 15 -10.22 0.82 9.03
CA GLY A 15 -9.76 1.50 10.24
C GLY A 15 -9.19 0.53 11.29
N SER A 16 -9.77 -0.66 11.43
CA SER A 16 -9.25 -1.70 12.33
C SER A 16 -7.92 -2.32 11.88
N LEU A 17 -7.55 -2.15 10.60
CA LEU A 17 -6.25 -2.50 10.04
C LEU A 17 -5.27 -1.32 10.01
N ASP A 18 -5.56 -0.21 10.72
CA ASP A 18 -4.76 1.02 10.75
C ASP A 18 -4.72 1.80 9.42
N PHE A 19 -5.68 1.56 8.52
CA PHE A 19 -5.87 2.43 7.35
C PHE A 19 -6.63 3.69 7.74
N ALA A 20 -6.08 4.85 7.38
CA ALA A 20 -6.73 6.15 7.52
C ALA A 20 -7.16 6.69 6.15
N MET A 21 -8.36 7.28 6.06
CA MET A 21 -8.80 7.96 4.85
C MET A 21 -7.92 9.19 4.59
N ILE A 22 -7.33 9.27 3.39
CA ILE A 22 -6.45 10.36 2.97
C ILE A 22 -7.18 11.36 2.09
N GLN A 23 -7.91 10.88 1.10
CA GLN A 23 -8.60 11.74 0.14
C GLN A 23 -9.77 11.02 -0.55
N HIS A 24 -10.65 11.84 -1.11
CA HIS A 24 -11.63 11.43 -2.09
C HIS A 24 -11.29 12.11 -3.42
N ASP A 25 -11.13 11.33 -4.48
CA ASP A 25 -10.82 11.91 -5.79
C ASP A 25 -12.08 12.48 -6.48
N ARG A 26 -11.90 13.19 -7.60
CA ARG A 26 -13.02 13.81 -8.34
C ARG A 26 -13.96 12.79 -9.00
N ARG A 27 -13.63 11.50 -8.98
CA ARG A 27 -14.35 10.41 -9.64
C ARG A 27 -15.11 9.52 -8.68
N GLY A 28 -15.05 9.76 -7.37
CA GLY A 28 -15.74 8.90 -6.41
C GLY A 28 -14.79 8.01 -5.59
N VAL A 29 -13.49 7.95 -5.93
CA VAL A 29 -12.58 6.96 -5.36
C VAL A 29 -12.10 7.42 -4.01
N LEU A 30 -12.35 6.61 -2.98
CA LEU A 30 -11.85 6.84 -1.63
C LEU A 30 -10.47 6.21 -1.49
N GLN A 31 -9.50 6.98 -1.03
CA GLN A 31 -8.13 6.50 -0.83
C GLN A 31 -7.81 6.44 0.64
N TYR A 32 -7.34 5.27 1.06
CA TYR A 32 -6.91 4.99 2.41
C TYR A 32 -5.43 4.64 2.42
N ALA A 33 -4.72 5.03 3.46
CA ALA A 33 -3.32 4.69 3.65
C ALA A 33 -3.05 4.12 5.04
N ARG A 34 -2.19 3.11 5.09
CA ARG A 34 -1.57 2.56 6.30
C ARG A 34 -0.06 2.74 6.19
N ARG A 35 0.60 3.08 7.30
CA ARG A 35 2.06 3.21 7.37
C ARG A 35 2.61 2.32 8.48
N PRO A 36 2.94 1.06 8.19
CA PRO A 36 3.48 0.14 9.21
C PRO A 36 4.88 0.57 9.71
N ASN A 37 5.60 1.37 8.94
CA ASN A 37 6.83 2.05 9.36
C ASN A 37 7.01 3.35 8.56
N ARG A 38 8.09 4.10 8.82
CA ARG A 38 8.32 5.41 8.18
C ARG A 38 8.61 5.35 6.67
N PHE A 39 9.05 4.20 6.16
CA PHE A 39 9.45 4.03 4.75
C PHE A 39 8.36 3.35 3.91
N LEU A 40 7.51 2.51 4.50
CA LEU A 40 6.46 1.77 3.80
C LEU A 40 5.10 2.47 3.95
N THR A 41 4.46 2.76 2.82
CA THR A 41 3.05 3.17 2.76
C THR A 41 2.27 2.14 1.96
N GLU A 42 1.20 1.62 2.55
CA GLU A 42 0.24 0.72 1.92
C GLU A 42 -1.03 1.52 1.60
N TRP A 43 -1.62 1.26 0.45
CA TRP A 43 -2.76 1.99 -0.06
C TRP A 43 -3.92 1.06 -0.40
N VAL A 44 -5.13 1.51 -0.09
CA VAL A 44 -6.38 0.93 -0.59
C VAL A 44 -7.15 2.02 -1.32
N HIS A 45 -7.43 1.80 -2.60
CA HIS A 45 -8.35 2.63 -3.37
C HIS A 45 -9.68 1.91 -3.48
N ASP A 46 -10.73 2.48 -2.91
CA ASP A 46 -12.08 1.93 -2.93
C ASP A 46 -12.88 2.58 -4.07
N TYR A 47 -13.31 1.75 -5.03
CA TYR A 47 -14.13 2.12 -6.17
C TYR A 47 -15.63 1.84 -5.96
N GLY A 48 -16.02 1.30 -4.79
CA GLY A 48 -17.39 1.01 -4.39
C GLY A 48 -17.79 -0.46 -4.53
N ASP A 49 -17.42 -1.12 -5.63
CA ASP A 49 -17.64 -2.56 -5.84
C ASP A 49 -16.33 -3.38 -5.76
N GLU A 50 -15.23 -2.77 -6.19
CA GLU A 50 -13.88 -3.29 -6.09
C GLU A 50 -12.97 -2.38 -5.27
N ALA A 51 -11.90 -2.99 -4.74
CA ALA A 51 -10.81 -2.28 -4.11
C ALA A 51 -9.51 -2.58 -4.85
N LEU A 52 -8.58 -1.64 -4.84
CA LEU A 52 -7.23 -1.83 -5.36
C LEU A 52 -6.24 -1.67 -4.21
N PHE A 53 -5.43 -2.69 -3.97
CA PHE A 53 -4.34 -2.67 -3.01
C PHE A 53 -3.01 -2.43 -3.73
N THR A 54 -2.24 -1.45 -3.23
CA THR A 54 -0.88 -1.17 -3.71
C THR A 54 -0.01 -0.69 -2.54
N TRP A 55 1.29 -0.53 -2.77
CA TRP A 55 2.23 -0.10 -1.75
C TRP A 55 3.44 0.61 -2.39
N GLU A 56 4.06 1.47 -1.60
CA GLU A 56 5.26 2.20 -1.96
C GLU A 56 6.23 2.14 -0.78
N PHE A 57 7.50 1.88 -1.07
CA PHE A 57 8.59 1.91 -0.10
C PHE A 57 9.61 2.96 -0.52
N ASP A 58 9.91 3.92 0.37
CA ASP A 58 10.93 4.94 0.15
C ASP A 58 12.33 4.33 0.25
N LEU A 59 12.76 3.72 -0.86
CA LEU A 59 14.03 3.04 -0.99
C LEU A 59 15.19 4.04 -0.88
N GLY A 60 15.04 5.22 -1.47
CA GLY A 60 16.07 6.26 -1.41
C GLY A 60 16.37 6.69 0.02
N GLU A 61 15.34 7.01 0.80
CA GLU A 61 15.48 7.39 2.20
C GLU A 61 16.05 6.24 3.04
N PHE A 62 15.52 5.02 2.86
CA PHE A 62 16.01 3.84 3.57
C PHE A 62 17.50 3.56 3.32
N ILE A 63 17.92 3.55 2.06
CA ILE A 63 19.31 3.30 1.65
C ILE A 63 20.23 4.41 2.17
N SER A 64 19.79 5.67 2.11
CA SER A 64 20.54 6.79 2.67
C SER A 64 20.73 6.66 4.18
N GLU A 65 19.69 6.26 4.92
CA GLU A 65 19.79 6.08 6.37
C GLU A 65 20.67 4.88 6.75
N ALA A 66 20.68 3.83 5.93
CA ALA A 66 21.58 2.70 6.08
C ALA A 66 23.06 3.03 5.78
N GLY A 67 23.37 4.26 5.33
CA GLY A 67 24.72 4.68 4.96
C GLY A 67 25.20 4.12 3.62
N TRP A 68 24.25 3.72 2.76
CA TRP A 68 24.51 3.16 1.44
C TRP A 68 24.20 4.18 0.33
N GLN A 69 24.56 3.85 -0.90
CA GLN A 69 24.34 4.71 -2.06
C GLN A 69 23.71 3.92 -3.21
N ILE A 70 22.76 4.55 -3.90
CA ILE A 70 22.19 4.06 -5.15
C ILE A 70 22.95 4.70 -6.30
N GLY A 71 23.59 3.89 -7.14
CA GLY A 71 24.18 4.35 -8.38
C GLY A 71 23.12 4.48 -9.47
N ALA A 72 22.50 5.65 -9.62
CA ALA A 72 21.56 5.97 -10.70
C ALA A 72 22.02 7.21 -11.47
N ALA A 73 21.89 7.20 -12.80
CA ALA A 73 22.26 8.33 -13.65
C ALA A 73 21.30 9.53 -13.51
N GLU A 74 20.09 9.29 -12.99
CA GLU A 74 19.09 10.32 -12.69
C GLU A 74 18.69 10.22 -11.20
N HIS A 75 18.71 11.36 -10.51
CA HIS A 75 18.37 11.50 -9.09
C HIS A 75 16.85 11.53 -8.85
N SER A 76 16.08 10.68 -9.53
CA SER A 76 14.65 10.55 -9.25
C SER A 76 14.45 10.03 -7.82
N PHE A 77 13.30 10.36 -7.23
CA PHE A 77 12.82 9.71 -6.01
C PHE A 77 12.87 8.19 -6.22
N GLN A 78 13.74 7.51 -5.48
CA GLN A 78 13.93 6.06 -5.61
C GLN A 78 12.87 5.38 -4.75
N ILE A 79 11.81 4.92 -5.41
CA ILE A 79 10.67 4.28 -4.75
C ILE A 79 10.61 2.83 -5.27
N LEU A 80 10.44 1.89 -4.35
CA LEU A 80 10.09 0.51 -4.67
C LEU A 80 8.58 0.35 -4.57
N TYR A 81 7.97 -0.27 -5.57
CA TYR A 81 6.53 -0.45 -5.68
C TYR A 81 6.23 -1.78 -6.43
N PRO A 82 5.02 -2.35 -6.33
CA PRO A 82 4.73 -3.61 -7.00
C PRO A 82 4.71 -3.43 -8.52
N GLN A 83 5.10 -4.47 -9.26
CA GLN A 83 4.99 -4.46 -10.73
C GLN A 83 3.54 -4.32 -11.20
N PHE A 84 2.59 -4.88 -10.44
CA PHE A 84 1.16 -4.78 -10.69
C PHE A 84 0.44 -4.57 -9.36
N ASP A 85 -0.49 -3.60 -9.35
CA ASP A 85 -1.44 -3.43 -8.26
C ASP A 85 -2.40 -4.61 -8.20
N VAL A 86 -2.92 -4.90 -7.01
CA VAL A 86 -3.84 -6.01 -6.82
C VAL A 86 -5.27 -5.50 -6.78
N ARG A 87 -6.09 -5.90 -7.76
CA ARG A 87 -7.54 -5.73 -7.69
C ARG A 87 -8.15 -6.79 -6.80
N LEU A 88 -8.98 -6.36 -5.87
CA LEU A 88 -9.62 -7.15 -4.85
C LEU A 88 -11.14 -6.95 -4.94
N ARG A 89 -11.89 -7.97 -4.55
CA ARG A 89 -13.25 -7.72 -4.09
C ARG A 89 -13.18 -6.76 -2.90
N ARG A 90 -14.14 -5.85 -2.78
CA ARG A 90 -14.27 -4.95 -1.63
C ARG A 90 -14.61 -5.73 -0.36
N ASP A 91 -13.60 -6.34 0.23
CA ASP A 91 -13.67 -7.34 1.30
C ASP A 91 -12.43 -7.22 2.18
N ILE A 92 -12.63 -7.06 3.50
CA ILE A 92 -11.53 -6.79 4.43
C ILE A 92 -10.58 -7.98 4.56
N ASP A 93 -11.09 -9.21 4.47
CA ASP A 93 -10.24 -10.41 4.56
C ASP A 93 -9.29 -10.50 3.36
N ALA A 94 -9.73 -10.02 2.19
CA ALA A 94 -8.91 -9.95 0.99
C ALA A 94 -7.78 -8.92 1.15
N VAL A 95 -8.07 -7.75 1.74
CA VAL A 95 -7.07 -6.72 2.07
C VAL A 95 -6.05 -7.27 3.07
N ALA A 96 -6.51 -7.87 4.16
CA ALA A 96 -5.64 -8.45 5.19
C ALA A 96 -4.72 -9.54 4.62
N ALA A 97 -5.22 -10.35 3.68
CA ALA A 97 -4.41 -11.36 2.99
C ALA A 97 -3.31 -10.76 2.10
N GLU A 98 -3.56 -9.62 1.44
CA GLU A 98 -2.52 -8.93 0.66
C GLU A 98 -1.47 -8.26 1.54
N ILE A 99 -1.86 -7.69 2.68
CA ILE A 99 -0.92 -7.18 3.69
C ILE A 99 0.04 -8.29 4.12
N GLN A 100 -0.50 -9.45 4.52
CA GLN A 100 0.33 -10.59 4.94
C GLN A 100 1.25 -11.07 3.82
N ARG A 101 0.79 -11.09 2.57
CA ARG A 101 1.63 -11.43 1.41
C ARG A 101 2.76 -10.42 1.21
N LEU A 102 2.49 -9.13 1.34
CA LEU A 102 3.48 -8.08 1.25
C LEU A 102 4.53 -8.19 2.36
N GLU A 103 4.07 -8.23 3.62
CA GLU A 103 4.92 -8.34 4.80
C GLU A 103 5.83 -9.58 4.71
N HIS A 104 5.27 -10.73 4.28
CA HIS A 104 6.06 -11.94 4.05
C HIS A 104 7.12 -11.77 2.96
N ARG A 105 6.80 -11.12 1.82
CA ARG A 105 7.79 -10.89 0.75
C ARG A 105 8.91 -9.98 1.21
N LEU A 106 8.59 -8.85 1.85
CA LEU A 106 9.57 -7.87 2.31
C LEU A 106 10.46 -8.44 3.42
N ALA A 107 9.90 -9.22 4.34
CA ALA A 107 10.66 -9.86 5.42
C ALA A 107 11.66 -10.92 4.93
N ASN A 108 11.45 -11.47 3.72
CA ASN A 108 12.30 -12.50 3.13
C ASN A 108 13.20 -11.97 1.99
N LEU A 109 13.36 -10.65 1.87
CA LEU A 109 14.32 -10.08 0.93
C LEU A 109 15.74 -10.26 1.46
N ASP A 110 16.39 -11.36 1.07
CA ASP A 110 17.77 -11.66 1.42
C ASP A 110 18.71 -11.27 0.28
N LEU A 111 19.34 -10.09 0.37
CA LEU A 111 20.30 -9.60 -0.61
C LEU A 111 21.60 -10.44 -0.69
N THR A 112 21.76 -11.45 0.17
CA THR A 112 22.88 -12.40 0.15
C THR A 112 22.52 -13.74 -0.48
N ASP A 113 21.26 -13.96 -0.85
CA ASP A 113 20.82 -15.20 -1.49
C ASP A 113 21.53 -15.38 -2.85
N PRO A 114 22.32 -16.45 -3.03
CA PRO A 114 23.04 -16.70 -4.28
C PRO A 114 22.13 -17.04 -5.47
N ALA A 115 20.83 -17.26 -5.26
CA ALA A 115 19.85 -17.56 -6.29
C ALA A 115 19.09 -16.33 -6.81
N LEU A 116 19.35 -15.13 -6.29
CA LEU A 116 18.79 -13.86 -6.79
C LEU A 116 19.18 -13.53 -8.23
#